data_AF-A0A8D3X4I6-F1
#
_entry.id   AF-A0A8D3X4I6-F1
#
_cell.length_a   1.000
_cell.length_b   1.000
_cell.length_c   1.000
_cell.angle_alpha   90.00
_cell.angle_beta   90.00
_cell.angle_gamma   90.00
#
_symmetry.space_group_name_H-M   'P 1'
#
loop_
_entity.id
_entity.type
_entity.pdbx_description
1 polymer ?
#
loop_
_entity_poly.entity_id
_entity_poly.type
_entity_poly.pdbx_seq_one_letter_code
_entity_poly.pdbx_strand_id
1 'polypeptide(L)' 'MQAVKEGAFTVPGDGAIEFDEVFTTLAASDYNGWFVVEAEQDPALANPFEYALKARNFIKEKSGL' A
#
# COMPACT_ATOMS: atom_id res chain seq x y z
N MET A 1 3.65 -3.75 19.63
CA MET A 1 2.62 -4.61 19.00
C MET A 1 1.18 -4.09 19.17
N GLN A 2 0.88 -3.23 20.15
CA GLN A 2 -0.49 -2.72 20.32
C GLN A 2 -1.00 -1.96 19.09
N ALA A 3 -0.20 -1.02 18.57
CA ALA A 3 -0.55 -0.27 17.36
C ALA A 3 -0.85 -1.16 16.13
N VAL A 4 -0.09 -2.24 15.93
CA VAL A 4 -0.32 -3.22 14.85
C VAL A 4 -1.66 -3.92 15.03
N LYS A 5 -1.95 -4.40 16.24
CA LYS A 5 -3.22 -5.07 16.57
C LYS A 5 -4.42 -4.12 16.50
N GLU A 6 -4.19 -2.84 16.75
CA GLU A 6 -5.19 -1.78 16.68
C GLU A 6 -5.34 -1.20 15.26
N GLY A 7 -4.63 -1.74 14.26
CA GLY A 7 -4.79 -1.37 12.86
C GLY A 7 -4.19 -0.01 12.48
N ALA A 8 -3.13 0.42 13.18
CA ALA A 8 -2.43 1.67 12.87
C ALA A 8 -1.79 1.67 11.47
N PHE A 9 -1.50 0.49 10.91
CA PHE A 9 -0.93 0.31 9.58
C PHE A 9 -1.85 -0.53 8.70
N THR A 10 -1.80 -0.28 7.40
CA THR A 10 -2.53 -1.01 6.37
C THR A 10 -1.94 -0.66 4.99
N VAL A 11 -2.47 -1.23 3.92
CA VAL A 11 -1.92 -1.17 2.55
C VAL A 11 -2.40 0.05 1.77
N PRO A 12 -1.71 0.49 0.69
CA PRO A 12 -2.21 1.54 -0.19
C PRO A 12 -3.63 1.25 -0.70
N GLY A 13 -4.50 2.28 -0.68
CA GLY A 13 -5.92 2.15 -0.99
C GLY A 13 -6.79 1.73 0.20
N ASP A 14 -6.19 1.47 1.36
CA ASP A 14 -6.87 1.23 2.63
C ASP A 14 -6.16 2.08 3.68
N GLY A 15 -6.77 3.17 4.14
CA GLY A 15 -6.12 4.10 5.07
C GLY A 15 -6.31 5.56 4.69
N ALA A 16 -5.45 6.43 5.21
CA ALA A 16 -5.60 7.89 5.10
C ALA A 16 -4.49 8.59 4.30
N ILE A 17 -3.57 7.83 3.71
CA ILE A 17 -2.46 8.40 2.92
C ILE A 17 -2.87 8.48 1.45
N GLU A 18 -2.77 9.67 0.87
CA GLU A 18 -2.95 9.91 -0.56
C GLU A 18 -1.65 9.60 -1.31
N PHE A 19 -1.64 8.55 -2.13
CA PHE A 19 -0.44 8.07 -2.83
C PHE A 19 -0.25 8.67 -4.23
N ASP A 20 -1.22 9.42 -4.76
CA ASP A 20 -1.17 9.98 -6.12
C ASP A 20 0.05 10.90 -6.32
N GLU A 21 0.40 11.69 -5.30
CA GLU A 21 1.58 12.57 -5.34
C GLU A 21 2.89 11.76 -5.31
N VAL A 22 2.93 10.65 -4.57
CA VAL A 22 4.09 9.75 -4.52
C VAL A 22 4.34 9.14 -5.89
N PHE A 23 3.30 8.60 -6.54
CA PHE A 23 3.42 8.03 -7.88
C PHE A 23 3.84 9.08 -8.90
N THR A 24 3.23 10.27 -8.87
CA THR A 24 3.55 11.36 -9.80
C THR A 24 5.00 11.84 -9.64
N THR A 25 5.45 11.99 -8.39
CA THR A 25 6.83 12.44 -8.09
C THR A 25 7.85 11.42 -8.57
N LEU A 26 7.60 10.13 -8.34
CA LEU A 26 8.52 9.08 -8.74
C LEU A 26 8.53 8.88 -10.26
N ALA A 27 7.38 8.98 -10.92
CA ALA A 27 7.28 8.94 -12.38
C ALA A 27 7.98 10.12 -13.08
N ALA A 28 8.08 11.28 -12.42
CA ALA A 28 8.81 12.45 -12.91
C ALA A 28 10.32 12.40 -12.62
N SER A 29 10.79 11.40 -11.87
CA SER A 29 12.19 11.21 -11.51
C SER A 29 12.83 10.10 -12.36
N ASP A 30 14.16 9.94 -12.28
CA ASP A 30 14.88 8.82 -12.89
C ASP A 30 14.82 7.53 -12.05
N TYR A 31 13.85 7.42 -11.13
CA TYR A 31 13.71 6.25 -10.28
C TYR A 31 13.32 5.02 -11.10
N ASN A 32 14.15 3.98 -11.05
CA ASN A 32 13.92 2.71 -11.74
C ASN A 32 14.14 1.50 -10.80
N GLY A 33 13.69 1.64 -9.55
CA GLY A 33 13.79 0.64 -8.51
C GLY A 33 12.48 -0.10 -8.24
N TRP A 34 12.43 -0.78 -7.09
CA TRP A 34 11.27 -1.58 -6.67
C TRP A 34 10.35 -0.81 -5.73
N PHE A 35 9.04 -0.93 -6.00
CA PHE A 35 8.01 -0.65 -4.99
C PHE A 35 7.70 -1.94 -4.22
N VAL A 36 7.78 -1.86 -2.90
CA VAL A 36 7.41 -2.95 -2.00
C VAL A 36 6.28 -2.47 -1.12
N VAL A 37 5.17 -3.21 -1.12
CA VAL A 37 4.06 -2.98 -0.20
C VAL A 37 4.37 -3.73 1.09
N GLU A 38 4.40 -3.00 2.20
CA GLU A 38 4.56 -3.55 3.54
C GLU A 38 3.45 -3.00 4.44
N ALA A 39 2.74 -3.90 5.14
CA ALA A 39 1.72 -3.54 6.11
C ALA A 39 1.71 -4.57 7.23
N GLU A 40 2.10 -4.16 8.44
CA GLU A 40 1.97 -5.00 9.63
C GLU A 40 0.53 -4.93 10.15
N GLN A 41 -0.21 -6.03 10.00
CA GLN A 41 -1.60 -6.17 10.43
C GLN A 41 -1.83 -7.50 11.14
N ASP A 42 -2.89 -7.58 11.93
CA ASP A 42 -3.36 -8.87 12.46
C ASP A 42 -3.99 -9.70 11.32
N PRO A 43 -3.40 -10.84 10.92
CA PRO A 43 -3.90 -11.63 9.80
C PRO A 43 -5.29 -12.25 10.05
N ALA A 44 -5.74 -12.31 11.31
CA ALA A 44 -7.10 -12.74 11.64
C ALA A 44 -8.15 -11.67 11.32
N LEU A 45 -7.75 -10.39 11.26
CA LEU A 45 -8.62 -9.25 10.94
C LEU A 45 -8.42 -8.76 9.50
N ALA A 46 -7.19 -8.88 8.99
CA ALA A 46 -6.81 -8.46 7.65
C ALA A 46 -6.15 -9.63 6.90
N ASN A 47 -6.93 -10.37 6.13
CA ASN A 47 -6.43 -11.52 5.39
C ASN A 47 -5.28 -11.10 4.45
N PRO A 48 -4.07 -11.69 4.56
CA PRO A 48 -2.91 -11.23 3.79
C PRO A 48 -3.10 -11.28 2.27
N PHE A 49 -3.81 -12.29 1.75
CA PHE A 49 -4.03 -12.43 0.31
C PHE A 49 -4.99 -11.35 -0.20
N GLU A 50 -6.09 -11.12 0.51
CA GLU A 50 -7.07 -10.09 0.13
C GLU A 50 -6.46 -8.69 0.18
N TYR A 51 -5.65 -8.38 1.20
CA TYR A 51 -4.99 -7.09 1.33
C TYR A 51 -3.87 -6.90 0.29
N ALA A 52 -3.14 -7.96 -0.06
CA ALA A 52 -2.19 -7.90 -1.17
C ALA A 52 -2.89 -7.61 -2.51
N LEU A 53 -4.04 -8.24 -2.77
CA LEU A 53 -4.85 -7.94 -3.96
C LEU A 53 -5.41 -6.52 -3.94
N LYS A 54 -5.88 -6.04 -2.78
CA LYS A 54 -6.37 -4.67 -2.60
C LYS A 54 -5.29 -3.66 -2.97
N ALA A 55 -4.10 -3.80 -2.39
CA ALA A 55 -2.95 -2.95 -2.68
C ALA A 55 -2.58 -2.98 -4.17
N ARG A 56 -2.51 -4.18 -4.75
CA ARG A 56 -2.14 -4.35 -6.16
C ARG A 56 -3.15 -3.68 -7.10
N ASN A 57 -4.44 -3.83 -6.83
CA ASN A 57 -5.49 -3.22 -7.64
C ASN A 57 -5.42 -1.69 -7.56
N PHE A 58 -5.25 -1.14 -6.36
CA PHE A 58 -5.09 0.30 -6.16
C PHE A 58 -3.88 0.86 -6.92
N ILE A 59 -2.71 0.23 -6.78
CA ILE A 59 -1.48 0.65 -7.48
C ILE A 59 -1.69 0.62 -9.00
N LYS A 60 -2.30 -0.46 -9.52
CA LYS A 60 -2.57 -0.60 -10.95
C LYS A 60 -3.52 0.48 -11.46
N GLU A 61 -4.57 0.78 -10.72
CA GLU A 61 -5.54 1.82 -11.09
C GLU A 61 -4.90 3.21 -11.11
N LYS A 62 -4.09 3.53 -10.09
CA LYS A 62 -3.52 4.88 -9.91
C LYS A 62 -2.28 5.16 -10.75
N SER A 63 -1.45 4.16 -11.01
CA SER A 63 -0.15 4.34 -11.66
C SER A 63 0.03 3.56 -12.96
N GLY A 64 -0.87 2.62 -13.26
CA GLY A 64 -0.75 1.74 -14.44
C GLY A 64 0.25 0.59 -14.32
N LEU A 65 0.90 0.43 -13.15
CA LEU A 65 1.85 -0.65 -12.82
C LEU A 65 1.17 -2.00 -12.48
#